data_AF-A0A5B8MCJ9-F1
#
_entry.id   AF-A0A5B8MCJ9-F1
#
_cell.length_a   1.000
_cell.length_b   1.000
_cell.length_c   1.000
_cell.angle_alpha   90.00
_cell.angle_beta   90.00
_cell.angle_gamma   90.00
#
_symmetry.space_group_name_H-M   'P 1'
#
loop_
_entity.id
_entity.type
_entity.pdbx_description
1 polymer ?
#
loop_
_entity_poly.entity_id
_entity_poly.type
_entity_poly.pdbx_seq_one_letter_code
_entity_poly.pdbx_strand_id
1 'polypeptide(L)'
;MEGTRRAYFAYGAMLSPETCKRRGIAAKKATRVKLNDHCLCFDHRAGYGNLVEIGVDGQGKAKNFPSDQVHGVVYELSQREWEALVRAEVGYRVIEVEVEPYEAEGSREKVIKASAFVSQEELRIQAEEPTDPLPTARYLSLIQSGAAFHKLDQDYLEFLDSLQGVQTVPRVNFDTKRDRSTRAVFAILVLSSLVASALASKKLHV
;
A
#
# COMPACT_ATOMS: atom_id res chain seq x y z
N MET A 1 10.27 -17.07 -28.13
CA MET A 1 8.91 -16.57 -27.83
C MET A 1 9.04 -15.53 -26.74
N GLU A 2 8.85 -14.27 -27.09
CA GLU A 2 8.80 -13.18 -26.12
C GLU A 2 7.51 -13.37 -25.31
N GLY A 3 7.64 -13.90 -24.09
CA GLY A 3 6.49 -14.20 -23.24
C GLY A 3 5.75 -12.91 -22.89
N THR A 4 4.42 -13.00 -22.79
CA THR A 4 3.54 -11.88 -22.43
C THR A 4 4.10 -11.10 -21.25
N ARG A 5 4.38 -9.82 -21.47
CA ARG A 5 4.80 -8.86 -20.44
C ARG A 5 3.56 -8.32 -19.72
N ARG A 6 3.69 -8.06 -18.42
CA ARG A 6 2.66 -7.43 -17.60
C ARG A 6 3.14 -6.04 -17.17
N ALA A 7 2.33 -5.03 -17.43
CA ALA A 7 2.55 -3.68 -16.92
C ALA A 7 2.16 -3.63 -15.43
N TYR A 8 3.10 -3.18 -14.59
CA TYR A 8 2.92 -3.02 -13.15
C TYR A 8 3.17 -1.56 -12.75
N PHE A 9 2.16 -0.89 -12.20
CA PHE A 9 2.28 0.46 -11.67
C PHE A 9 2.79 0.45 -10.22
N ALA A 10 4.00 0.93 -10.03
CA ALA A 10 4.66 1.09 -8.74
C ALA A 10 4.58 2.54 -8.25
N TYR A 11 4.03 2.72 -7.05
CA TYR A 11 3.85 4.03 -6.41
C TYR A 11 4.41 4.11 -4.97
N GLY A 12 4.73 2.95 -4.37
CA GLY A 12 5.26 2.84 -3.01
C GLY A 12 6.72 2.44 -2.98
N ALA A 13 7.12 1.58 -2.03
CA ALA A 13 8.51 1.14 -1.87
C ALA A 13 9.10 0.44 -3.11
N MET A 14 8.27 -0.02 -4.05
CA MET A 14 8.71 -0.56 -5.33
C MET A 14 9.32 0.50 -6.27
N LEU A 15 9.19 1.80 -5.97
CA LEU A 15 9.98 2.86 -6.62
C LEU A 15 11.47 2.76 -6.32
N SER A 16 11.84 2.17 -5.18
CA SER A 16 13.25 2.06 -4.77
C SER A 16 13.99 1.00 -5.59
N PRO A 17 15.14 1.33 -6.20
CA PRO A 17 16.01 0.34 -6.84
C PRO A 17 16.45 -0.79 -5.90
N GLU A 18 16.61 -0.50 -4.60
CA GLU A 18 16.95 -1.50 -3.59
C GLU A 18 15.82 -2.52 -3.42
N THR A 19 14.58 -2.03 -3.26
CA THR A 19 13.40 -2.92 -3.16
C THR A 19 13.25 -3.73 -4.44
N CYS A 20 13.35 -3.10 -5.61
CA CYS A 20 13.32 -3.79 -6.91
C CYS A 20 14.35 -4.91 -6.98
N LYS A 21 15.61 -4.64 -6.62
CA LYS A 21 16.69 -5.65 -6.61
C LYS A 21 16.36 -6.83 -5.69
N ARG A 22 15.85 -6.55 -4.48
CA ARG A 22 15.43 -7.60 -3.52
C ARG A 22 14.24 -8.42 -4.03
N ARG A 23 13.38 -7.84 -4.86
CA ARG A 23 12.25 -8.53 -5.52
C ARG A 23 12.63 -9.18 -6.86
N GLY A 24 13.88 -9.03 -7.31
CA GLY A 24 14.34 -9.56 -8.59
C GLY A 24 13.80 -8.81 -9.81
N ILE A 25 13.44 -7.53 -9.66
CA ILE A 25 12.88 -6.68 -10.71
C ILE A 25 13.94 -5.67 -11.19
N ALA A 26 14.02 -5.49 -12.51
CA ALA A 26 14.96 -4.55 -13.14
C ALA A 26 14.40 -3.12 -13.19
N ALA A 27 14.76 -2.27 -12.23
CA ALA A 27 14.28 -0.89 -12.11
C ALA A 27 14.61 0.05 -13.30
N LYS A 28 15.52 -0.34 -14.21
CA LYS A 28 15.97 0.53 -15.32
C LYS A 28 15.01 0.61 -16.52
N LYS A 29 14.01 -0.29 -16.60
CA LYS A 29 13.01 -0.29 -17.67
C LYS A 29 11.67 0.16 -17.09
N ALA A 30 11.58 1.47 -16.85
CA ALA A 30 10.44 2.06 -16.15
C ALA A 30 9.95 3.29 -16.90
N THR A 31 8.65 3.35 -17.17
CA THR A 31 8.01 4.53 -17.76
C THR A 31 7.43 5.38 -16.63
N ARG A 32 7.78 6.66 -16.57
CA ARG A 32 7.18 7.58 -15.58
C ARG A 32 5.73 7.88 -15.95
N VAL A 33 4.86 7.77 -14.96
CA VAL A 33 3.42 7.95 -15.15
C VAL A 33 2.78 8.66 -13.97
N LYS A 34 1.56 9.14 -14.17
CA LYS A 34 0.66 9.59 -13.13
C LYS A 34 -0.68 8.85 -13.20
N LEU A 35 -1.26 8.57 -12.04
CA LEU A 35 -2.60 8.04 -11.87
C LEU A 35 -3.49 9.16 -11.34
N ASN A 36 -4.51 9.53 -12.10
CA ASN A 36 -5.47 10.56 -11.71
C ASN A 36 -6.55 9.97 -10.77
N ASP A 37 -7.28 10.85 -10.09
CA ASP A 37 -8.43 10.54 -9.22
C ASP A 37 -8.10 9.59 -8.06
N HIS A 38 -6.82 9.56 -7.66
CA HIS A 38 -6.33 8.74 -6.57
C HIS A 38 -5.36 9.54 -5.70
N CYS A 39 -5.31 9.19 -4.42
CA CYS A 39 -4.29 9.69 -3.49
C CYS A 39 -3.46 8.53 -2.90
N LEU A 40 -2.23 8.85 -2.52
CA LEU A 40 -1.36 7.97 -1.76
C LEU A 40 -1.69 8.11 -0.28
N CYS A 41 -2.13 7.02 0.35
CA CYS A 41 -2.35 6.95 1.80
C CYS A 41 -1.38 5.94 2.44
N PHE A 42 -1.18 6.03 3.75
CA PHE A 42 -0.37 5.08 4.52
C PHE A 42 -1.22 4.20 5.45
N ASP A 43 -2.46 3.94 5.05
CA ASP A 43 -3.46 3.23 5.84
C ASP A 43 -3.42 1.70 5.67
N HIS A 44 -2.41 1.15 5.00
CA HIS A 44 -2.13 -0.27 5.07
C HIS A 44 -1.51 -0.63 6.42
N ARG A 45 -1.82 -1.82 6.94
CA ARG A 45 -1.22 -2.38 8.17
C ARG A 45 0.30 -2.10 8.27
N ALA A 46 0.73 -1.63 9.43
CA ALA A 46 2.10 -1.16 9.70
C ALA A 46 2.51 0.18 9.04
N GLY A 47 1.57 0.92 8.45
CA GLY A 47 1.84 2.24 7.85
C GLY A 47 2.40 2.17 6.43
N TYR A 48 2.08 1.12 5.67
CA TYR A 48 2.53 1.01 4.28
C TYR A 48 1.60 1.74 3.32
N GLY A 49 2.13 2.07 2.14
CA GLY A 49 1.44 2.82 1.11
C GLY A 49 0.24 2.07 0.53
N ASN A 50 -0.80 2.81 0.17
CA ASN A 50 -2.03 2.33 -0.44
C ASN A 50 -2.56 3.38 -1.43
N LEU A 51 -3.22 2.93 -2.49
CA LEU A 51 -4.00 3.82 -3.37
C LEU A 51 -5.43 3.91 -2.86
N VAL A 52 -5.93 5.12 -2.75
CA VAL A 52 -7.32 5.40 -2.41
C VAL A 52 -7.92 6.28 -3.49
N GLU A 53 -9.01 5.82 -4.08
CA GLU A 53 -9.79 6.59 -5.06
C GLU A 53 -10.46 7.79 -4.37
N ILE A 54 -10.46 8.94 -5.05
CA ILE A 54 -11.04 10.17 -4.53
C ILE A 54 -12.49 10.24 -5.02
N GLY A 55 -13.46 10.24 -4.09
CA GLY A 55 -14.88 10.37 -4.41
C GLY A 55 -15.24 11.71 -5.07
N VAL A 56 -16.39 11.74 -5.77
CA VAL A 56 -16.92 12.88 -6.57
C VAL A 56 -17.11 14.18 -5.75
N ASP A 57 -17.26 14.05 -4.45
CA ASP A 57 -17.50 15.07 -3.44
C ASP A 57 -16.25 15.39 -2.59
N GLY A 58 -15.07 14.85 -2.95
CA GLY A 58 -13.83 14.99 -2.18
C GLY A 58 -13.84 14.22 -0.86
N GLN A 59 -14.93 13.50 -0.54
CA GLN A 59 -15.01 12.57 0.57
C GLN A 59 -14.12 11.36 0.23
N GLY A 60 -12.92 11.36 0.82
CA GLY A 60 -11.83 10.44 0.49
C GLY A 60 -10.46 11.12 0.48
N LYS A 61 -10.40 12.46 0.35
CA LYS A 61 -9.19 13.22 0.66
C LYS A 61 -8.98 13.20 2.17
N ALA A 62 -8.10 12.34 2.64
CA ALA A 62 -7.52 12.51 3.96
C ALA A 62 -6.92 13.93 4.00
N LYS A 63 -7.27 14.72 5.03
CA LYS A 63 -6.96 16.17 5.14
C LYS A 63 -5.47 16.49 4.98
N ASN A 64 -4.61 15.48 5.09
CA ASN A 64 -3.16 15.56 5.04
C ASN A 64 -2.52 15.10 3.71
N PHE A 65 -3.30 14.67 2.72
CA PHE A 65 -2.78 14.17 1.43
C PHE A 65 -3.33 15.03 0.27
N PRO A 66 -2.72 16.19 0.00
CA PRO A 66 -3.26 17.20 -0.91
C PRO A 66 -3.25 16.79 -2.39
N SER A 67 -2.43 15.81 -2.78
CA SER A 67 -2.34 15.38 -4.17
C SER A 67 -3.58 14.57 -4.58
N ASP A 68 -4.24 15.01 -5.65
CA ASP A 68 -5.30 14.26 -6.33
C ASP A 68 -4.79 13.32 -7.43
N GLN A 69 -3.46 13.19 -7.49
CA GLN A 69 -2.76 12.32 -8.41
C GLN A 69 -1.69 11.52 -7.65
N VAL A 70 -1.46 10.28 -8.07
CA VAL A 70 -0.35 9.46 -7.58
C VAL A 70 0.65 9.27 -8.71
N HIS A 71 1.87 9.77 -8.51
CA HIS A 71 2.94 9.60 -9.49
C HIS A 71 3.75 8.36 -9.14
N GLY A 72 4.24 7.71 -10.19
CA GLY A 72 5.05 6.51 -10.03
C GLY A 72 5.64 6.07 -11.36
N VAL A 73 5.90 4.77 -11.47
CA VAL A 73 6.43 4.19 -12.71
C VAL A 73 5.71 2.92 -13.09
N VAL A 74 5.65 2.64 -14.39
CA VAL A 74 5.24 1.35 -14.92
C VAL A 74 6.48 0.52 -15.22
N TYR A 75 6.57 -0.66 -14.61
CA TYR A 75 7.54 -1.69 -14.96
C TYR A 75 6.91 -2.73 -15.90
N GLU A 76 7.67 -3.21 -16.89
CA GLU A 76 7.29 -4.34 -17.73
C GLU A 76 7.85 -5.65 -17.19
N LEU A 77 7.00 -6.43 -16.52
CA LEU A 77 7.41 -7.65 -15.85
C LEU A 77 7.18 -8.88 -16.73
N SER A 78 8.12 -9.82 -16.70
CA SER A 78 7.87 -11.19 -17.16
C SER A 78 6.86 -11.87 -16.22
N GLN A 79 6.24 -12.95 -16.71
CA GLN A 79 5.33 -13.76 -15.89
C GLN A 79 5.98 -14.25 -14.58
N ARG A 80 7.26 -14.63 -14.61
CA ARG A 80 8.01 -15.07 -13.42
C ARG A 80 8.21 -13.95 -12.40
N GLU A 81 8.57 -12.76 -12.86
CA GLU A 81 8.73 -11.57 -12.00
C GLU A 81 7.39 -11.19 -11.38
N TRP A 82 6.31 -11.19 -12.19
CA TRP A 82 4.96 -10.91 -11.73
C TRP A 82 4.51 -11.87 -10.62
N GLU A 83 4.67 -13.17 -10.81
CA GLU A 83 4.30 -14.17 -9.80
C GLU A 83 5.12 -14.04 -8.52
N ALA A 84 6.41 -13.71 -8.64
CA ALA A 84 7.26 -13.46 -7.48
C ALA A 84 6.80 -12.22 -6.71
N LEU A 85 6.42 -11.16 -7.42
CA LEU A 85 5.89 -9.94 -6.82
C LEU A 85 4.55 -10.18 -6.11
N VAL A 86 3.60 -10.86 -6.77
CA VAL A 86 2.29 -11.20 -6.15
C VAL A 86 2.46 -11.99 -4.85
N ARG A 87 3.39 -12.95 -4.81
CA ARG A 87 3.70 -13.70 -3.56
C ARG A 87 4.29 -12.82 -2.45
N ALA A 88 4.98 -11.75 -2.83
CA ALA A 88 5.65 -10.85 -1.91
C ALA A 88 4.74 -9.75 -1.35
N GLU A 89 3.71 -9.33 -2.08
CA GLU A 89 2.75 -8.28 -1.71
C GLU A 89 1.60 -8.84 -0.85
N VAL A 90 1.95 -9.57 0.22
CA VAL A 90 0.98 -10.15 1.15
C VAL A 90 0.15 -9.05 1.81
N GLY A 91 -1.17 -9.17 1.72
CA GLY A 91 -2.12 -8.22 2.29
C GLY A 91 -2.60 -7.14 1.32
N TYR A 92 -2.11 -7.18 0.09
CA TYR A 92 -2.65 -6.41 -1.02
C TYR A 92 -3.52 -7.30 -1.91
N ARG A 93 -4.40 -6.66 -2.69
CA ARG A 93 -5.07 -7.25 -3.86
C ARG A 93 -4.63 -6.49 -5.11
N VAL A 94 -4.76 -7.12 -6.27
CA VAL A 94 -4.44 -6.49 -7.56
C VAL A 94 -5.70 -5.83 -8.12
N ILE A 95 -5.54 -4.62 -8.65
CA ILE A 95 -6.54 -3.93 -9.48
C ILE A 95 -5.92 -3.55 -10.83
N GLU A 96 -6.75 -3.33 -11.83
CA GLU A 96 -6.33 -2.67 -13.09
C GLU A 96 -6.53 -1.16 -12.92
N VAL A 97 -5.55 -0.38 -13.38
CA VAL A 97 -5.57 1.08 -13.40
C VAL A 97 -5.16 1.58 -14.77
N GLU A 98 -5.61 2.78 -15.10
CA GLU A 98 -5.25 3.51 -16.29
C GLU A 98 -4.37 4.69 -15.89
N VAL A 99 -3.10 4.67 -16.35
CA VAL A 99 -2.09 5.68 -15.97
C VAL A 99 -1.62 6.46 -17.19
N GLU A 100 -1.33 7.73 -17.01
CA GLU A 100 -0.89 8.63 -18.07
C GLU A 100 0.64 8.77 -18.04
N PRO A 101 1.35 8.45 -19.14
CA PRO A 101 2.77 8.74 -19.27
C PRO A 101 3.07 10.23 -19.18
N TYR A 102 4.24 10.58 -18.65
CA TYR A 102 4.69 11.97 -18.72
C TYR A 102 4.93 12.40 -20.17
N GLU A 103 4.60 13.66 -20.51
CA GLU A 103 4.66 14.16 -21.88
C GLU A 103 6.06 13.98 -22.53
N ALA A 104 7.12 14.15 -21.74
CA ALA A 104 8.50 14.03 -22.19
C ALA A 104 8.94 12.58 -22.54
N GLU A 105 8.13 11.56 -22.24
CA GLU A 105 8.42 10.17 -22.58
C GLU A 105 8.11 9.83 -24.06
N GLY A 106 7.60 10.79 -24.84
CA GLY A 106 7.38 10.62 -26.29
C GLY A 106 6.33 9.55 -26.62
N SER A 107 5.53 9.15 -25.64
CA SER A 107 4.48 8.15 -25.79
C SER A 107 3.40 8.65 -26.75
N ARG A 108 3.11 7.87 -27.80
CA ARG A 108 1.91 8.05 -28.62
C ARG A 108 0.65 7.60 -27.88
N GLU A 109 0.79 6.72 -26.90
CA GLU A 109 -0.30 6.26 -26.04
C GLU A 109 -0.54 7.28 -24.94
N LYS A 110 -1.78 7.77 -24.87
CA LYS A 110 -2.21 8.69 -23.81
C LYS A 110 -2.39 7.99 -22.46
N VAL A 111 -2.61 6.68 -22.48
CA VAL A 111 -2.98 5.88 -21.31
C VAL A 111 -2.34 4.49 -21.41
N ILE A 112 -1.75 4.02 -20.32
CA ILE A 112 -1.24 2.66 -20.14
C ILE A 112 -2.15 1.92 -19.16
N LYS A 113 -2.66 0.75 -19.55
CA LYS A 113 -3.32 -0.17 -18.62
C LYS A 113 -2.28 -0.94 -17.82
N ALA A 114 -2.31 -0.82 -16.51
CA ALA A 114 -1.35 -1.46 -15.61
C ALA A 114 -2.05 -2.12 -14.42
N SER A 115 -1.42 -3.14 -13.86
CA SER A 115 -1.83 -3.69 -12.58
C SER A 115 -1.23 -2.87 -11.44
N ALA A 116 -2.00 -2.62 -10.37
CA ALA A 116 -1.53 -1.99 -9.14
C ALA A 116 -1.94 -2.84 -7.92
N PHE A 117 -1.16 -2.76 -6.86
CA PHE A 117 -1.49 -3.39 -5.57
C PHE A 117 -2.20 -2.38 -4.68
N VAL A 118 -3.35 -2.74 -4.11
CA VAL A 118 -4.10 -1.93 -3.14
C VAL A 118 -4.44 -2.75 -1.90
N SER A 119 -4.51 -2.10 -0.74
CA SER A 119 -4.72 -2.78 0.54
C SER A 119 -6.01 -3.59 0.53
N GLN A 120 -5.94 -4.83 1.03
CA GLN A 120 -7.14 -5.58 1.40
C GLN A 120 -7.87 -4.85 2.52
N GLU A 121 -9.20 -4.81 2.43
CA GLU A 121 -10.05 -4.05 3.35
C GLU A 121 -9.84 -4.47 4.81
N GLU A 122 -9.58 -5.75 5.04
CA GLU A 122 -9.37 -6.32 6.37
C GLU A 122 -8.06 -5.86 7.01
N LEU A 123 -7.11 -5.38 6.20
CA LEU A 123 -5.78 -4.94 6.60
C LEU A 123 -5.62 -3.42 6.53
N ARG A 124 -6.68 -2.68 6.19
CA ARG A 124 -6.69 -1.23 6.33
C ARG A 124 -6.79 -0.87 7.81
N ILE A 125 -6.00 0.12 8.20
CA ILE A 125 -6.04 0.75 9.51
C ILE A 125 -7.32 1.59 9.55
N GLN A 126 -8.13 1.41 10.59
CA GLN A 126 -9.26 2.31 10.81
C GLN A 126 -8.86 3.30 11.90
N ALA A 127 -8.27 4.42 11.50
CA ALA A 127 -8.00 5.51 12.43
C ALA A 127 -9.30 6.30 12.65
N GLU A 128 -9.64 6.54 13.91
CA GLU A 128 -10.79 7.38 14.30
C GLU A 128 -10.40 8.87 14.36
N GLU A 129 -9.10 9.17 14.46
CA GLU A 129 -8.54 10.52 14.57
C GLU A 129 -7.79 10.94 13.27
N PRO A 130 -7.79 12.24 12.89
CA PRO A 130 -7.19 12.77 11.67
C PRO A 130 -5.66 12.78 11.64
N THR A 131 -4.97 12.25 12.65
CA THR A 131 -3.55 11.89 12.55
C THR A 131 -3.48 10.52 11.88
N ASP A 132 -3.70 10.51 10.57
CA ASP A 132 -3.62 9.32 9.71
C ASP A 132 -2.35 8.51 10.03
N PRO A 133 -2.39 7.17 9.91
CA PRO A 133 -1.25 6.33 10.26
C PRO A 133 0.00 6.78 9.49
N LEU A 134 0.98 7.30 10.22
CA LEU A 134 2.23 7.75 9.62
C LEU A 134 3.08 6.54 9.20
N PRO A 135 3.74 6.60 8.04
CA PRO A 135 4.72 5.59 7.66
C PRO A 135 5.95 5.69 8.56
N THR A 136 6.73 4.61 8.63
CA THR A 136 8.07 4.73 9.23
C THR A 136 8.96 5.61 8.36
N ALA A 137 9.87 6.39 8.96
CA ALA A 137 10.85 7.20 8.24
C ALA A 137 11.67 6.37 7.25
N ARG A 138 12.04 5.13 7.64
CA ARG A 138 12.72 4.17 6.77
C ARG A 138 11.88 3.77 5.56
N TYR A 139 10.58 3.56 5.74
CA TYR A 139 9.71 3.21 4.61
C TYR A 139 9.51 4.40 3.67
N LEU A 140 9.25 5.58 4.25
CA LEU A 140 9.09 6.81 3.49
C LEU A 140 10.34 7.16 2.67
N SER A 141 11.53 6.96 3.23
CA SER A 141 12.79 7.20 2.50
C SER A 141 12.96 6.29 1.27
N LEU A 142 12.37 5.09 1.25
CA LEU A 142 12.37 4.23 0.05
C LEU A 142 11.53 4.84 -1.07
N ILE A 143 10.40 5.46 -0.72
CA ILE A 143 9.51 6.13 -1.67
C ILE A 143 10.20 7.40 -2.19
N GLN A 144 10.66 8.28 -1.30
CA GLN A 144 11.33 9.53 -1.65
C GLN A 144 12.57 9.29 -2.53
N SER A 145 13.49 8.42 -2.10
CA SER A 145 14.69 8.11 -2.88
C SER A 145 14.39 7.41 -4.21
N GLY A 146 13.35 6.57 -4.25
CA GLY A 146 12.89 5.92 -5.48
C GLY A 146 12.28 6.92 -6.47
N ALA A 147 11.42 7.81 -5.99
CA ALA A 147 10.83 8.89 -6.77
C ALA A 147 11.92 9.81 -7.35
N ALA A 148 12.89 10.20 -6.52
CA ALA A 148 14.03 11.01 -6.95
C ALA A 148 14.92 10.26 -7.96
N PHE A 149 15.21 8.97 -7.75
CA PHE A 149 15.95 8.14 -8.69
C PHE A 149 15.29 8.11 -10.07
N HIS A 150 13.96 7.96 -10.08
CA HIS A 150 13.17 7.95 -11.29
C HIS A 150 12.95 9.34 -11.89
N LYS A 151 13.27 10.43 -11.18
CA LYS A 151 13.00 11.81 -11.61
C LYS A 151 11.51 12.00 -11.93
N LEU A 152 10.67 11.62 -10.96
CA LEU A 152 9.26 11.98 -10.99
C LEU A 152 9.10 13.51 -11.00
N ASP A 153 7.88 13.95 -11.27
CA ASP A 153 7.53 15.37 -11.35
C ASP A 153 7.96 16.15 -10.09
N GLN A 154 8.46 17.38 -10.28
CA GLN A 154 9.06 18.17 -9.23
C GLN A 154 8.07 18.52 -8.11
N ASP A 155 6.83 18.87 -8.46
CA ASP A 155 5.80 19.20 -7.47
C ASP A 155 5.44 17.96 -6.64
N TYR A 156 5.46 16.79 -7.26
CA TYR A 156 5.24 15.52 -6.56
C TYR A 156 6.41 15.15 -5.64
N LEU A 157 7.65 15.43 -6.04
CA LEU A 157 8.81 15.24 -5.17
C LEU A 157 8.73 16.14 -3.93
N GLU A 158 8.37 17.41 -4.11
CA GLU A 158 8.19 18.36 -3.01
C GLU A 158 7.05 17.93 -2.08
N PHE A 159 5.95 17.43 -2.63
CA PHE A 159 4.89 16.80 -1.85
C PHE A 159 5.43 15.62 -1.01
N LEU A 160 6.16 14.67 -1.61
CA LEU A 160 6.72 13.54 -0.89
C LEU A 160 7.71 13.96 0.21
N ASP A 161 8.50 15.00 -0.02
CA ASP A 161 9.47 15.53 0.94
C ASP A 161 8.79 16.25 2.11
N SER A 162 7.58 16.77 1.92
CA SER A 162 6.77 17.37 2.99
C SER A 162 6.21 16.34 3.98
N LEU A 163 6.15 15.06 3.60
CA LEU A 163 5.59 14.00 4.42
C LEU A 163 6.49 13.68 5.62
N GLN A 164 5.86 13.41 6.78
CA GLN A 164 6.56 13.04 8.00
C GLN A 164 6.53 11.53 8.23
N GLY A 165 7.68 10.97 8.57
CA GLY A 165 7.82 9.58 8.98
C GLY A 165 8.14 9.43 10.46
N VAL A 166 7.65 8.36 11.09
CA VAL A 166 7.96 8.02 12.49
C VAL A 166 9.10 7.00 12.60
N GLN A 167 9.82 6.98 13.71
CA GLN A 167 10.96 6.06 13.87
C GLN A 167 10.53 4.59 14.03
N THR A 168 9.42 4.36 14.73
CA THR A 168 8.88 3.03 14.98
C THR A 168 7.42 2.96 14.54
N VAL A 169 6.98 1.78 14.11
CA VAL A 169 5.58 1.56 13.72
C VAL A 169 4.69 1.80 14.94
N PRO A 170 3.77 2.78 14.92
CA PRO A 170 2.85 3.02 16.01
C PRO A 170 1.97 1.79 16.22
N ARG A 171 1.60 1.50 17.48
CA ARG A 171 0.71 0.37 17.79
C ARG A 171 -0.63 0.46 17.06
N VAL A 172 -1.12 1.69 16.83
CA VAL A 172 -2.38 1.96 16.12
C VAL A 172 -2.35 1.43 14.68
N ASN A 173 -1.16 1.35 14.06
CA ASN A 173 -1.01 0.84 12.70
C ASN A 173 -1.23 -0.68 12.60
N PHE A 174 -1.44 -1.36 13.73
CA PHE A 174 -1.84 -2.77 13.80
C PHE A 174 -3.31 -2.93 14.22
N ASP A 175 -4.10 -1.86 14.26
CA ASP A 175 -5.53 -1.93 14.62
C ASP A 175 -6.43 -2.02 13.38
N THR A 176 -6.31 -3.13 12.67
CA THR A 176 -7.09 -3.41 11.46
C THR A 176 -8.39 -4.15 11.79
N LYS A 177 -9.31 -4.26 10.81
CA LYS A 177 -10.50 -5.11 10.96
C LYS A 177 -10.12 -6.56 11.29
N ARG A 178 -9.09 -7.09 10.63
CA ARG A 178 -8.57 -8.45 10.88
C ARG A 178 -8.08 -8.62 12.30
N ASP A 179 -7.30 -7.65 12.80
CA ASP A 179 -6.73 -7.72 14.15
C ASP A 179 -7.84 -7.66 15.20
N ARG A 180 -8.87 -6.84 15.01
CA ARG A 180 -10.05 -6.79 15.89
C ARG A 180 -10.87 -8.08 15.85
N SER A 181 -11.16 -8.63 14.68
CA SER A 181 -11.87 -9.91 14.55
C SER A 181 -11.11 -11.04 15.24
N THR A 182 -9.78 -11.07 15.11
CA THR A 182 -8.94 -12.06 15.78
C THR A 182 -9.02 -11.93 17.30
N ARG A 183 -8.92 -10.70 17.85
CA ARG A 183 -9.06 -10.44 19.30
C ARG A 183 -10.44 -10.86 19.82
N ALA A 184 -11.51 -10.60 19.08
CA ALA A 184 -12.88 -10.98 19.46
C ALA A 184 -13.03 -12.50 19.55
N VAL A 185 -12.53 -13.26 18.57
CA VAL A 185 -12.56 -14.73 18.59
C VAL A 185 -11.79 -15.29 19.80
N PHE A 186 -10.60 -14.77 20.07
CA PHE A 186 -9.82 -15.18 21.24
C PHE A 186 -10.54 -14.87 22.56
N ALA A 187 -11.17 -13.69 22.69
CA ALA A 187 -11.93 -13.35 23.88
C ALA A 187 -13.11 -14.32 24.11
N ILE A 188 -13.85 -14.67 23.06
CA ILE A 188 -14.94 -15.65 23.12
C ILE A 188 -14.43 -17.02 23.58
N LEU A 189 -13.29 -17.50 23.08
CA LEU A 189 -12.70 -18.78 23.49
C LEU A 189 -12.25 -18.78 24.96
N VAL A 190 -11.67 -17.69 25.44
CA VAL A 190 -11.26 -17.53 26.85
C VAL A 190 -12.48 -17.51 27.77
N LEU A 191 -13.50 -16.71 27.43
CA LEU A 191 -14.78 -16.67 28.16
C LEU A 191 -15.43 -18.05 28.22
N SER A 192 -15.48 -18.77 27.09
CA SER A 192 -16.05 -20.12 27.03
C SER A 192 -15.30 -21.11 27.92
N SER A 193 -13.97 -21.02 27.96
CA SER A 193 -13.13 -21.86 28.82
C SER A 193 -13.34 -21.57 30.31
N LEU A 194 -13.43 -20.29 30.70
CA LEU A 194 -13.71 -19.89 32.08
C LEU A 194 -15.10 -20.36 32.56
N VAL A 195 -16.13 -20.25 31.70
CA VAL A 195 -17.48 -20.74 32.01
C VAL A 195 -17.48 -22.27 32.18
N ALA A 196 -16.79 -23.00 31.30
CA ALA A 196 -16.66 -24.45 31.41
C ALA A 196 -15.96 -24.87 32.73
N SER A 197 -14.86 -24.19 33.11
CA SER A 197 -14.18 -24.43 34.38
C SER A 197 -15.06 -24.13 35.60
N ALA A 198 -15.82 -23.02 35.59
CA ALA A 198 -16.72 -22.67 36.68
C ALA A 198 -17.88 -23.69 36.85
N LEU A 199 -18.43 -24.19 35.74
CA LEU A 199 -19.45 -25.24 35.75
C LEU A 199 -18.91 -26.59 36.24
N ALA A 200 -17.66 -26.94 35.89
CA ALA A 200 -17.01 -28.15 36.37
C ALA A 200 -16.75 -28.10 37.89
N SER A 201 -16.25 -26.98 38.42
CA SER A 201 -16.02 -26.82 39.86
C SER A 201 -17.31 -26.89 40.70
N LYS A 202 -18.45 -26.42 40.16
CA LYS A 202 -19.76 -26.54 40.83
C LYS A 202 -20.30 -27.97 40.86
N LYS A 203 -19.93 -28.84 39.91
CA LYS A 203 -20.36 -30.25 39.88
C LYS A 203 -19.58 -31.18 40.82
N LEU A 204 -18.39 -30.76 41.29
CA LEU A 204 -17.57 -31.56 42.21
C LEU A 204 -17.91 -31.38 43.71
N HIS A 205 -18.84 -30.49 44.06
CA HIS A 205 -19.25 -30.21 45.45
C HIS A 205 -20.68 -30.69 45.78
N VAL A 206 -21.16 -31.75 45.09
CA VAL A 206 -22.44 -32.42 45.38
C VAL A 206 -22.17 -33.87 45.77
#